data_AF-A0A286YCZ2-F1
#
_entry.id   AF-A0A286YCZ2-F1
#
_cell.length_a   1.000
_cell.length_b   1.000
_cell.length_c   1.000
_cell.angle_alpha   90.00
_cell.angle_beta   90.00
_cell.angle_gamma   90.00
#
_symmetry.space_group_name_H-M   'P 1'
#
loop_
_entity.id
_entity.type
_entity.pdbx_description
1 polymer ?
#
loop_
_entity_poly.entity_id
_entity_poly.type
_entity_poly.pdbx_seq_one_letter_code
_entity_poly.pdbx_strand_id
1 'polypeptide(L)'
;MGKCLRYITANTDTEEQNFPFPKALNTHIEELKLDVLLQKADHLRTNESHKMESFELLCDHKEKFSEETEFLWRLARAYGDMYDLSTSTQEKKHYANI
;
A
#
# COMPACT_ATOMS: atom_id res chain seq x y z
N MET A 1 -23.55 34.06 -31.75
CA MET A 1 -22.65 34.22 -30.58
C MET A 1 -22.71 32.95 -29.75
N GLY A 2 -21.65 32.16 -29.73
CA GLY A 2 -21.49 30.99 -28.87
C GLY A 2 -20.00 30.66 -28.86
N LYS A 3 -19.30 31.11 -27.83
CA LYS A 3 -17.84 31.11 -27.76
C LYS A 3 -17.35 29.66 -27.63
N CYS A 4 -16.49 29.25 -28.55
CA CYS A 4 -15.74 27.99 -28.49
C CYS A 4 -14.81 28.04 -27.27
N LEU A 5 -15.12 27.27 -26.23
CA LEU A 5 -14.19 27.05 -25.12
C LEU A 5 -13.17 26.02 -25.59
N ARG A 6 -12.01 26.51 -26.03
CA ARG A 6 -10.82 25.67 -26.24
C ARG A 6 -10.40 25.14 -24.87
N TYR A 7 -10.39 23.82 -24.69
CA TYR A 7 -9.66 23.23 -23.57
C TYR A 7 -8.17 23.46 -23.80
N ILE A 8 -7.55 24.15 -22.85
CA ILE A 8 -6.10 24.34 -22.79
C ILE A 8 -5.57 23.11 -22.04
N THR A 9 -4.92 22.19 -22.74
CA THR A 9 -4.11 21.15 -22.09
C THR A 9 -2.81 21.78 -21.63
N ALA A 10 -2.75 22.18 -20.37
CA ALA A 10 -1.50 22.55 -19.74
C ALA A 10 -0.77 21.26 -19.35
N ASN A 11 0.32 20.98 -20.06
CA ASN A 11 1.30 19.98 -19.65
C ASN A 11 1.96 20.48 -18.36
N THR A 12 1.77 19.77 -17.25
CA THR A 12 2.67 19.88 -16.11
C THR A 12 3.61 18.69 -16.15
N ASP A 13 4.77 18.96 -16.73
CA ASP A 13 6.02 18.29 -16.42
C ASP A 13 6.27 18.47 -14.91
N THR A 14 6.23 17.41 -14.12
CA THR A 14 6.58 17.46 -12.69
C THR A 14 7.20 16.13 -12.30
N GLU A 15 8.51 16.09 -12.51
CA GLU A 15 9.58 15.56 -11.66
C GLU A 15 9.30 14.21 -10.98
N GLU A 16 10.13 13.22 -11.33
CA GLU A 16 10.23 11.93 -10.66
C GLU A 16 10.43 12.13 -9.14
N GLN A 17 9.34 12.01 -8.39
CA GLN A 17 9.42 11.95 -6.93
C GLN A 17 9.99 10.59 -6.56
N ASN A 18 11.32 10.57 -6.48
CA ASN A 18 12.12 9.52 -5.89
C ASN A 18 11.70 9.42 -4.41
N PHE A 19 10.72 8.56 -4.13
CA PHE A 19 10.33 8.23 -2.76
C PHE A 19 11.56 7.72 -2.03
N PRO A 20 11.89 8.22 -0.82
CA PRO A 20 12.96 7.64 -0.03
C PRO A 20 12.57 6.21 0.32
N PHE A 21 13.10 5.25 -0.44
CA PHE A 21 13.10 3.84 -0.08
C PHE A 21 13.69 3.74 1.33
N PRO A 22 12.96 3.23 2.33
CA PRO A 22 13.56 2.93 3.62
C PRO A 22 14.57 1.80 3.42
N LYS A 23 15.83 2.23 3.33
CA LYS A 23 17.02 1.67 3.98
C LYS A 23 17.04 0.13 4.09
N ALA A 24 17.92 -0.47 3.29
CA ALA A 24 18.31 -1.88 3.32
C ALA A 24 18.31 -2.47 4.74
N LEU A 25 17.25 -3.21 5.08
CA LEU A 25 17.20 -4.01 6.29
C LEU A 25 17.66 -5.41 5.92
N ASN A 26 18.98 -5.61 6.01
CA ASN A 26 19.58 -6.93 6.01
C ASN A 26 19.19 -7.64 7.31
N THR A 27 18.05 -8.34 7.31
CA THR A 27 17.71 -9.33 8.34
C THR A 27 17.22 -10.57 7.64
N HIS A 28 18.11 -11.56 7.53
CA HIS A 28 17.85 -12.99 7.38
C HIS A 28 16.37 -13.34 7.17
N ILE A 29 15.89 -13.20 5.93
CA ILE A 29 14.52 -13.56 5.56
C ILE A 29 14.50 -15.10 5.56
N GLU A 30 14.00 -15.70 6.63
CA GLU A 30 13.49 -17.06 6.54
C GLU A 30 12.41 -17.04 5.46
N GLU A 31 12.67 -17.66 4.31
CA GLU A 31 11.70 -17.75 3.22
C GLU A 31 10.46 -18.51 3.71
N LEU A 32 9.47 -17.78 4.21
CA LEU A 32 8.18 -18.37 4.56
C LEU A 32 7.48 -18.79 3.27
N LYS A 33 6.91 -20.00 3.28
CA LYS A 33 5.94 -20.42 2.27
C LYS A 33 4.73 -19.48 2.33
N LEU A 34 4.10 -19.24 1.18
CA LEU A 34 2.97 -18.33 1.04
C LEU A 34 1.91 -18.57 2.14
N ASP A 35 1.46 -19.81 2.33
CA ASP A 35 0.43 -20.15 3.31
C ASP A 35 0.79 -19.71 4.75
N VAL A 36 2.04 -19.92 5.15
CA VAL A 36 2.52 -19.58 6.50
C VAL A 36 2.55 -18.07 6.67
N LEU A 37 2.98 -17.35 5.64
CA LEU A 37 2.97 -15.89 5.64
C LEU A 37 1.55 -15.34 5.75
N LEU A 38 0.60 -15.86 4.96
CA LEU A 38 -0.78 -15.41 4.99
C LEU A 38 -1.43 -15.69 6.35
N GLN A 39 -1.20 -16.87 6.93
CA GLN A 39 -1.69 -17.21 8.27
C GLN A 39 -1.15 -16.26 9.34
N LYS A 40 0.14 -15.92 9.28
CA LYS A 40 0.76 -14.98 10.22
C LYS A 40 0.17 -13.58 10.06
N ALA A 41 0.02 -13.10 8.83
CA ALA A 41 -0.59 -11.80 8.55
C ALA A 41 -2.04 -11.74 9.05
N ASP A 42 -2.83 -12.78 8.80
CA ASP A 42 -4.23 -12.88 9.24
C ASP A 42 -4.33 -12.95 10.78
N HIS A 43 -3.39 -13.62 11.45
CA HIS A 43 -3.33 -13.64 12.92
C HIS A 43 -3.00 -12.27 13.50
N LEU A 44 -1.97 -11.60 12.99
CA LEU A 44 -1.54 -10.26 13.44
C LEU A 44 -2.67 -9.24 13.28
N ARG A 45 -3.45 -9.32 12.19
CA ARG A 45 -4.55 -8.41 11.90
C ARG A 45 -5.70 -8.48 12.93
N THR A 46 -5.84 -9.57 13.69
CA THR A 46 -6.94 -9.69 14.67
C THR A 46 -6.82 -8.69 15.82
N ASN A 47 -5.62 -8.15 16.06
CA ASN A 47 -5.38 -7.12 17.05
C ASN A 47 -5.12 -5.77 16.36
N GLU A 48 -5.88 -4.75 16.74
CA GLU A 48 -5.73 -3.39 16.21
C GLU A 48 -4.29 -2.87 16.34
N SER A 49 -3.60 -3.17 17.44
CA SER A 49 -2.21 -2.73 17.65
C SER A 49 -1.20 -3.38 16.71
N HIS A 50 -1.53 -4.54 16.13
CA HIS A 50 -0.62 -5.34 15.30
C HIS A 50 -1.00 -5.29 13.80
N LYS A 51 -2.02 -4.51 13.43
CA LYS A 51 -2.38 -4.31 12.02
C LYS A 51 -1.23 -3.69 11.22
N MET A 52 -0.44 -2.80 11.83
CA MET A 52 0.74 -2.21 11.20
C MET A 52 1.82 -3.28 10.93
N GLU A 53 2.07 -4.17 11.89
CA GLU A 53 3.00 -5.29 11.72
C GLU A 53 2.53 -6.26 10.63
N SER A 54 1.22 -6.53 10.56
CA SER A 54 0.62 -7.32 9.48
C SER A 54 0.86 -6.69 8.10
N PHE A 55 0.72 -5.37 8.00
CA PHE A 55 0.92 -4.63 6.76
C PHE A 55 2.39 -4.62 6.32
N GLU A 56 3.33 -4.36 7.25
CA GLU A 56 4.77 -4.39 6.97
C GLU A 56 5.22 -5.77 6.48
N LEU A 57 4.77 -6.84 7.17
CA LEU A 57 5.07 -8.22 6.78
C LEU A 57 4.63 -8.55 5.34
N LEU A 58 3.44 -8.07 4.94
CA LEU A 58 2.95 -8.22 3.57
C LEU A 58 3.78 -7.38 2.60
N CYS A 59 4.16 -6.15 2.94
CA CYS A 59 4.98 -5.31 2.07
C CYS A 59 6.36 -5.91 1.79
N ASP A 60 7.00 -6.51 2.79
CA ASP A 60 8.30 -7.16 2.67
C ASP A 60 8.33 -8.29 1.63
N HIS A 61 7.18 -8.92 1.38
CA HIS A 61 7.05 -10.05 0.46
C HIS A 61 6.26 -9.71 -0.80
N LYS A 62 5.96 -8.42 -1.02
CA LYS A 62 5.15 -7.96 -2.15
C LYS A 62 5.75 -8.33 -3.50
N GLU A 63 7.07 -8.21 -3.67
CA GLU A 63 7.71 -8.55 -4.94
C GLU A 63 7.64 -10.06 -5.22
N LYS A 64 7.79 -10.87 -4.18
CA LYS A 64 7.81 -12.33 -4.26
C LYS A 64 6.45 -12.95 -4.61
N PHE A 65 5.37 -12.39 -4.08
CA PHE A 65 4.00 -12.93 -4.25
C PHE A 65 3.08 -11.98 -5.01
N SER A 66 3.66 -11.13 -5.86
CA SER A 66 2.92 -10.14 -6.66
C SER A 66 1.93 -10.74 -7.66
N GLU A 67 2.11 -12.01 -8.04
CA GLU A 67 1.21 -12.76 -8.93
C GLU A 67 0.16 -13.59 -8.18
N GLU A 68 0.29 -13.70 -6.86
CA GLU A 68 -0.56 -14.57 -6.05
C GLU A 68 -1.83 -13.83 -5.60
N THR A 69 -2.98 -14.26 -6.13
CA THR A 69 -4.26 -13.58 -5.88
C THR A 69 -4.62 -13.55 -4.38
N GLU A 70 -4.33 -14.63 -3.65
CA GLU A 70 -4.61 -14.73 -2.21
C GLU A 70 -3.79 -13.74 -1.38
N PHE A 71 -2.57 -13.47 -1.82
CA PHE A 71 -1.69 -12.48 -1.23
C PHE A 71 -2.17 -11.06 -1.55
N LEU A 72 -2.45 -10.78 -2.83
CA LEU A 72 -2.92 -9.47 -3.28
C LEU A 72 -4.19 -9.02 -2.54
N TRP A 73 -5.14 -9.93 -2.30
CA TRP A 73 -6.37 -9.58 -1.58
C TRP A 73 -6.11 -9.23 -0.10
N ARG A 74 -5.15 -9.89 0.54
CA ARG A 74 -4.74 -9.60 1.92
C ARG A 74 -3.96 -8.29 2.02
N LEU A 75 -3.09 -8.02 1.05
CA LEU A 75 -2.40 -6.74 0.95
C LEU A 75 -3.38 -5.59 0.74
N ALA A 76 -4.33 -5.73 -0.18
CA ALA A 76 -5.38 -4.74 -0.42
C ALA A 76 -6.21 -4.45 0.85
N ARG A 77 -6.55 -5.50 1.61
CA ARG A 77 -7.23 -5.35 2.90
C ARG A 77 -6.37 -4.62 3.93
N ALA A 78 -5.09 -4.98 4.05
CA ALA A 78 -4.18 -4.34 5.00
C ALA A 78 -3.98 -2.84 4.70
N TYR A 79 -3.98 -2.45 3.42
CA TYR A 79 -4.04 -1.02 3.05
C TYR A 79 -5.31 -0.33 3.56
N GLY A 80 -6.47 -0.98 3.46
CA GLY A 80 -7.73 -0.47 4.02
C GLY A 80 -7.69 -0.36 5.54
N ASP A 81 -7.13 -1.36 6.21
CA ASP A 81 -6.92 -1.34 7.66
C ASP A 81 -6.03 -0.16 8.09
N MET A 82 -4.98 0.15 7.34
CA MET A 82 -4.12 1.32 7.61
C MET A 82 -4.86 2.63 7.37
N TYR A 83 -5.69 2.72 6.33
CA TYR A 83 -6.54 3.87 6.09
C TYR A 83 -7.53 4.11 7.24
N ASP A 84 -8.15 3.06 7.75
CA ASP A 84 -9.11 3.17 8.86
C ASP A 84 -8.43 3.52 10.20
N LEU A 85 -7.21 3.02 10.42
CA LEU A 85 -6.36 3.37 11.58
C LEU A 85 -5.81 4.80 11.49
N SER A 86 -5.69 5.35 10.28
CA SER A 86 -5.27 6.73 10.05
C SER A 86 -6.34 7.70 10.60
N THR A 87 -6.14 8.18 11.82
CA THR A 87 -7.08 9.07 12.53
C THR A 87 -6.97 10.53 12.09
N SER A 88 -6.12 10.86 11.12
CA SER A 88 -5.93 12.21 10.59
C SER A 88 -6.75 12.46 9.32
N THR A 89 -7.67 13.42 9.36
CA THR A 89 -8.50 13.85 8.22
C THR A 89 -7.72 14.38 7.00
N GLN A 90 -6.41 14.61 7.14
CA GLN A 90 -5.52 15.00 6.04
C GLN A 90 -5.12 13.81 5.15
N GLU A 91 -5.07 12.59 5.71
CA GLU A 91 -4.71 11.36 4.98
C GLU A 91 -5.90 10.82 4.17
N LYS A 92 -7.14 11.10 4.60
CA LYS A 92 -8.37 10.69 3.89
C LYS A 92 -8.55 11.29 2.49
N LYS A 93 -7.96 12.45 2.20
CA LYS A 93 -8.05 13.10 0.88
C LYS A 93 -7.13 12.49 -0.17
N HIS A 94 -6.07 11.79 0.23
CA HIS A 94 -5.13 11.15 -0.71
C HIS A 94 -5.73 9.90 -1.39
N TYR A 95 -6.65 9.20 -0.72
CA TYR A 95 -7.26 7.98 -1.26
C TYR A 95 -8.59 8.21 -2.00
N ALA A 96 -9.10 9.44 -2.00
CA ALA A 96 -10.33 9.82 -2.69
C ALA A 96 -10.09 10.38 -4.11
N ASN A 97 -8.83 10.53 -4.52
CA ASN A 97 -8.43 11.09 -5.82
C ASN A 97 -7.81 10.00 -6.72
N ILE A 98 -8.56 8.91 -6.92
CA ILE A 98 -8.40 7.99 -8.05
C ILE A 98 -9.38 8.43 -9.13
#